data_AF-A0A124ISG2-F1
#
_entry.id   AF-A0A124ISG2-F1
#
_cell.length_a   1.000
_cell.length_b   1.000
_cell.length_c   1.000
_cell.angle_alpha   90.00
_cell.angle_beta   90.00
_cell.angle_gamma   90.00
#
_symmetry.space_group_name_H-M   'P 1'
#
loop_
_entity.id
_entity.type
_entity.pdbx_description
1 polymer ?
#
loop_
_entity_poly.entity_id
_entity_poly.type
_entity_poly.pdbx_seq_one_letter_code
_entity_poly.pdbx_strand_id
1 'polypeptide(L)'
;MQATGVRRSVHFDSGAVSALASSYVASLITVLILGPVNLVRLILVAGLFALNTTSLTRVHLRLVSRPRLTDYALFTVNVVPYAYLLYPRPPAWLTISVAPLVLFMLEVAKGRGRGALANVAGTVLIASVYLPFYALMGGTVSMPVLYAALTWVAYHAFSAVYVEGKLPFRSVKPWLSSVLWFTVTPPLGCIGHHPP
;
A
#
# COMPACT_ATOMS: atom_id res chain seq x y z
N MET A 1 -16.98 -30.40 33.10
CA MET A 1 -16.89 -28.99 32.69
C MET A 1 -15.44 -28.64 32.44
N GLN A 2 -15.02 -28.45 31.19
CA GLN A 2 -13.78 -27.76 30.84
C GLN A 2 -14.00 -27.12 29.47
N ALA A 3 -14.10 -25.79 29.47
CA ALA A 3 -14.28 -24.99 28.27
C ALA A 3 -12.96 -24.98 27.49
N THR A 4 -12.94 -25.64 26.33
CA THR A 4 -11.88 -25.52 25.35
C THR A 4 -11.93 -24.11 24.76
N GLY A 5 -11.07 -23.24 25.30
CA GLY A 5 -10.85 -21.89 24.80
C GLY A 5 -10.37 -21.94 23.36
N VAL A 6 -11.29 -21.76 22.41
CA VAL A 6 -10.96 -21.47 21.01
C VAL A 6 -10.19 -20.16 21.01
N ARG A 7 -8.86 -20.22 20.94
CA ARG A 7 -8.02 -19.08 20.57
C ARG A 7 -8.54 -18.61 19.21
N ARG A 8 -9.38 -17.57 19.19
CA ARG A 8 -9.72 -16.84 17.97
C ARG A 8 -8.40 -16.39 17.36
N SER A 9 -7.97 -17.05 16.29
CA SER A 9 -6.85 -16.56 15.51
C SER A 9 -7.24 -15.16 15.03
N VAL A 10 -6.37 -14.19 15.30
CA VAL A 10 -6.55 -12.86 14.72
C VAL A 10 -6.42 -13.07 13.22
N HIS A 11 -7.52 -12.97 12.49
CA HIS A 11 -7.51 -13.08 11.03
C HIS A 11 -6.70 -11.89 10.49
N PHE A 12 -5.49 -12.17 10.03
CA PHE A 12 -4.62 -11.20 9.36
C PHE A 12 -4.89 -11.29 7.86
N ASP A 13 -5.14 -10.14 7.23
CA ASP A 13 -5.20 -10.05 5.78
C ASP A 13 -3.77 -10.20 5.22
N SER A 14 -3.40 -11.44 4.90
CA SER A 14 -2.08 -11.77 4.35
C SER A 14 -1.82 -11.07 3.02
N GLY A 15 -2.88 -10.76 2.25
CA GLY A 15 -2.78 -10.04 0.98
C GLY A 15 -2.33 -8.60 1.22
N ALA A 16 -3.04 -7.89 2.10
CA ALA A 16 -2.71 -6.51 2.48
C ALA A 16 -1.28 -6.38 3.06
N VAL A 17 -0.89 -7.31 3.94
CA VAL A 17 0.48 -7.35 4.50
C VAL A 17 1.51 -7.53 3.40
N SER A 18 1.29 -8.49 2.50
CA SER A 18 2.23 -8.80 1.42
C SER A 18 2.39 -7.64 0.44
N ALA A 19 1.31 -6.94 0.10
CA ALA A 19 1.33 -5.76 -0.76
C ALA A 19 2.07 -4.61 -0.08
N LEU A 20 1.80 -4.35 1.21
CA LEU A 20 2.49 -3.30 1.97
C LEU A 20 4.00 -3.58 2.09
N ALA A 21 4.37 -4.82 2.42
CA ALA A 21 5.77 -5.24 2.54
C ALA A 21 6.49 -5.14 1.18
N SER A 22 5.83 -5.57 0.11
CA SER A 22 6.37 -5.48 -1.25
C SER A 22 6.57 -4.03 -1.66
N SER A 23 5.59 -3.15 -1.42
CA SER A 23 5.71 -1.71 -1.66
C SER A 23 6.86 -1.10 -0.88
N TYR A 24 7.00 -1.42 0.42
CA TYR A 24 8.12 -0.94 1.24
C TYR A 24 9.48 -1.38 0.69
N VAL A 25 9.66 -2.67 0.42
CA VAL A 25 10.92 -3.21 -0.09
C VAL A 25 11.25 -2.64 -1.47
N ALA A 26 10.25 -2.51 -2.37
CA ALA A 26 10.44 -1.90 -3.67
C ALA A 26 10.85 -0.42 -3.54
N SER A 27 10.21 0.36 -2.66
CA SER A 27 10.59 1.75 -2.40
C SER A 27 12.01 1.86 -1.85
N LEU A 28 12.37 0.99 -0.90
CA LEU A 28 13.70 0.94 -0.31
C LEU A 28 14.77 0.65 -1.36
N ILE A 29 14.58 -0.40 -2.17
CA ILE A 29 15.50 -0.75 -3.26
C ILE A 29 15.60 0.43 -4.24
N THR A 30 14.48 1.04 -4.61
CA THR A 30 14.47 2.19 -5.53
C THR A 30 15.28 3.36 -4.97
N VAL A 31 15.13 3.70 -3.68
CA VAL A 31 15.94 4.75 -3.03
C VAL A 31 17.41 4.37 -2.95
N LEU A 32 17.74 3.12 -2.65
CA LEU A 32 19.13 2.67 -2.58
C LEU A 32 19.84 2.74 -3.95
N ILE A 33 19.11 2.61 -5.05
CA ILE A 33 19.65 2.69 -6.42
C ILE A 33 19.70 4.14 -6.93
N LEU A 34 18.63 4.91 -6.73
CA LEU A 34 18.41 6.20 -7.42
C LEU A 34 18.44 7.43 -6.49
N GLY A 35 18.31 7.23 -5.18
CA GLY A 35 18.08 8.30 -4.21
C GLY A 35 19.26 8.54 -3.27
N PRO A 36 19.28 9.68 -2.57
CA PRO A 36 20.21 9.92 -1.49
C PRO A 36 19.87 9.02 -0.30
N VAL A 37 20.87 8.30 0.21
CA VAL A 37 20.72 7.45 1.39
C VAL A 37 20.82 8.31 2.65
N ASN A 38 19.70 8.49 3.34
CA ASN A 38 19.67 9.15 4.64
C ASN A 38 19.17 8.18 5.73
N LEU A 39 20.07 7.77 6.62
CA LEU A 39 19.80 6.75 7.64
C LEU A 39 18.63 7.13 8.56
N VAL A 40 18.49 8.40 8.92
CA VAL A 40 17.40 8.88 9.78
C VAL A 40 16.05 8.70 9.08
N ARG A 41 15.97 9.10 7.80
CA ARG A 41 14.75 8.94 7.00
C ARG A 41 14.39 7.47 6.82
N LEU A 42 15.37 6.62 6.57
CA LEU A 42 15.17 5.17 6.45
C LEU A 42 14.62 4.57 7.75
N ILE A 43 15.19 4.92 8.91
CA ILE A 43 14.72 4.44 10.21
C ILE A 43 13.28 4.92 10.48
N LEU A 44 12.98 6.18 10.21
CA LEU A 44 11.63 6.73 10.39
C LEU A 44 10.59 6.04 9.50
N VAL A 45 10.92 5.81 8.22
CA VAL A 45 10.02 5.11 7.30
C VAL A 45 9.90 3.62 7.64
N ALA A 46 10.96 2.97 8.14
CA ALA A 46 10.87 1.62 8.69
C ALA A 46 9.94 1.55 9.91
N GLY A 47 9.99 2.55 10.79
CA GLY A 47 9.06 2.71 11.91
C GLY A 47 7.61 2.90 11.44
N LEU A 48 7.41 3.73 10.41
CA LEU A 48 6.09 3.93 9.78
C LEU A 48 5.57 2.62 9.16
N PHE A 49 6.42 1.87 8.47
CA PHE A 49 6.09 0.56 7.93
C PHE A 49 5.69 -0.43 9.03
N ALA A 50 6.45 -0.49 10.13
CA ALA A 50 6.10 -1.34 11.27
C ALA A 50 4.75 -0.95 11.90
N LEU A 51 4.48 0.36 12.00
CA LEU A 51 3.20 0.89 12.49
C LEU A 51 2.05 0.51 11.54
N ASN A 52 2.22 0.71 10.22
CA ASN A 52 1.25 0.31 9.20
C ASN A 52 1.00 -1.21 9.20
N THR A 53 2.04 -2.02 9.35
CA THR A 53 1.89 -3.48 9.36
C THR A 53 1.17 -3.97 10.62
N THR A 54 1.43 -3.37 11.78
CA THR A 54 0.83 -3.80 13.06
C THR A 54 -0.61 -3.31 13.26
N SER A 55 -0.93 -2.11 12.77
CA SER A 55 -2.22 -1.47 13.04
C SER A 55 -3.16 -1.51 11.84
N LEU A 56 -2.70 -1.16 10.63
CA LEU A 56 -3.57 -1.08 9.45
C LEU A 56 -4.14 -2.44 9.05
N THR A 57 -3.36 -3.52 9.19
CA THR A 57 -3.77 -4.89 8.84
C THR A 57 -4.88 -5.43 9.77
N ARG A 58 -4.91 -4.95 11.02
CA ARG A 58 -5.94 -5.30 12.00
C ARG A 58 -7.17 -4.39 11.89
N VAL A 59 -6.95 -3.14 11.50
CA VAL A 59 -7.97 -2.09 11.45
C VAL A 59 -8.73 -2.10 10.12
N HIS A 60 -8.11 -2.47 9.01
CA HIS A 60 -8.74 -2.55 7.69
C HIS A 60 -9.98 -3.45 7.72
N LEU A 61 -9.86 -4.67 8.26
CA LEU A 61 -10.97 -5.62 8.39
C LEU A 61 -12.09 -5.11 9.32
N ARG A 62 -11.75 -4.30 10.34
CA ARG A 62 -12.72 -3.76 11.30
C ARG A 62 -13.45 -2.54 10.75
N LEU A 63 -12.74 -1.62 10.11
CA LEU A 63 -13.32 -0.48 9.37
C LEU A 63 -14.33 -0.96 8.33
N VAL A 64 -13.99 -2.03 7.63
CA VAL A 64 -14.81 -2.64 6.58
C VAL A 64 -16.06 -3.33 7.14
N SER A 65 -15.99 -3.94 8.32
CA SER A 65 -17.08 -4.79 8.85
C SER A 65 -17.97 -4.12 9.90
N ARG A 66 -17.38 -3.52 10.95
CA ARG A 66 -18.09 -2.87 12.07
C ARG A 66 -17.15 -1.81 12.70
N PRO A 67 -17.05 -0.63 12.10
CA PRO A 67 -16.10 0.39 12.56
C PRO A 67 -16.46 0.88 13.97
N ARG A 68 -15.45 1.00 14.82
CA ARG A 68 -15.52 1.75 16.10
C ARG A 68 -14.72 3.04 15.97
N LEU A 69 -15.00 4.02 16.84
CA LEU A 69 -14.22 5.27 16.93
C LEU A 69 -12.70 5.00 17.07
N THR A 70 -12.33 3.96 17.79
CA THR A 70 -10.94 3.52 17.94
C THR A 70 -10.29 3.08 16.62
N ASP A 71 -11.07 2.48 15.71
CA ASP A 71 -10.56 2.02 14.42
C ASP A 71 -10.28 3.22 13.49
N TYR A 72 -11.12 4.25 13.54
CA TYR A 72 -10.85 5.53 12.85
C TYR A 72 -9.62 6.23 13.41
N ALA A 73 -9.47 6.30 14.74
CA ALA A 73 -8.30 6.91 15.37
C ALA A 73 -7.01 6.18 14.97
N LEU A 74 -7.01 4.85 14.98
CA LEU A 74 -5.86 4.06 14.53
C LEU A 74 -5.57 4.31 13.05
N PHE A 75 -6.58 4.36 12.19
CA PHE A 75 -6.40 4.69 10.78
C PHE A 75 -5.78 6.10 10.61
N THR A 76 -6.26 7.10 11.35
CA THR A 76 -5.69 8.45 11.35
C THR A 76 -4.22 8.43 11.73
N VAL A 77 -3.82 7.71 12.79
CA VAL A 77 -2.41 7.60 13.20
C VAL A 77 -1.53 7.01 12.08
N ASN A 78 -2.08 6.12 11.25
CA ASN A 78 -1.36 5.57 10.10
C ASN A 78 -1.22 6.57 8.94
N VAL A 79 -2.22 7.42 8.73
CA VAL A 79 -2.28 8.33 7.58
C VAL A 79 -1.58 9.66 7.86
N VAL A 80 -1.63 10.15 9.10
CA VAL A 80 -1.07 11.46 9.51
C VAL A 80 0.39 11.64 9.11
N PRO A 81 1.31 10.66 9.26
CA PRO A 81 2.70 10.82 8.84
C PRO A 81 2.86 11.16 7.36
N TYR A 82 1.93 10.74 6.50
CA TYR A 82 1.93 11.05 5.07
C TYR A 82 1.47 12.48 4.77
N ALA A 83 0.82 13.18 5.72
CA ALA A 83 0.42 14.58 5.55
C ALA A 83 1.62 15.51 5.33
N TYR A 84 2.83 15.10 5.76
CA TYR A 84 4.07 15.81 5.45
C TYR A 84 4.28 16.00 3.93
N LEU A 85 3.81 15.07 3.10
CA LEU A 85 3.92 15.15 1.64
C LEU A 85 3.01 16.23 1.01
N LEU A 86 2.11 16.83 1.78
CA LEU A 86 1.26 17.92 1.33
C LEU A 86 1.95 19.29 1.42
N TYR A 87 3.05 19.37 2.18
CA TYR A 87 3.77 20.62 2.43
C TYR A 87 5.07 20.70 1.59
N PRO A 88 5.46 21.87 1.07
CA PRO A 88 4.72 23.14 1.06
C PRO A 88 3.64 23.23 -0.04
N ARG A 89 3.74 22.39 -1.07
CA ARG A 89 2.72 22.23 -2.11
C ARG A 89 2.52 20.75 -2.41
N PRO A 90 1.27 20.26 -2.47
CA PRO A 90 1.01 18.86 -2.74
C PRO A 90 1.46 18.51 -4.16
N PRO A 91 2.32 17.50 -4.34
CA PRO A 91 2.77 17.11 -5.66
C PRO A 91 1.66 16.37 -6.42
N ALA A 92 1.56 16.59 -7.73
CA ALA A 92 0.50 16.02 -8.57
C ALA A 92 0.45 14.48 -8.53
N TRP A 93 1.60 13.81 -8.38
CA TRP A 93 1.67 12.35 -8.28
C TRP A 93 0.97 11.79 -7.03
N LEU A 94 0.76 12.59 -6.00
CA LEU A 94 0.09 12.16 -4.76
C LEU A 94 -1.37 11.76 -5.01
N THR A 95 -1.96 12.25 -6.11
CA THR A 95 -3.32 11.88 -6.56
C THR A 95 -3.47 10.37 -6.74
N ILE A 96 -2.39 9.65 -7.09
CA ILE A 96 -2.38 8.18 -7.24
C ILE A 96 -2.74 7.48 -5.92
N SER A 97 -2.38 8.08 -4.76
CA SER A 97 -2.72 7.56 -3.43
C SER A 97 -3.98 8.19 -2.85
N VAL A 98 -4.22 9.48 -3.13
CA VAL A 98 -5.39 10.19 -2.58
C VAL A 98 -6.71 9.73 -3.23
N ALA A 99 -6.73 9.49 -4.54
CA ALA A 99 -7.94 9.04 -5.23
C ALA A 99 -8.50 7.70 -4.70
N PRO A 100 -7.70 6.64 -4.49
CA PRO A 100 -8.21 5.40 -3.89
C PRO A 100 -8.57 5.57 -2.41
N LEU A 101 -7.85 6.41 -1.64
CA LEU A 101 -8.22 6.76 -0.26
C LEU A 101 -9.59 7.43 -0.20
N VAL A 102 -9.75 8.49 -0.99
CA VAL A 102 -10.96 8.98 -1.66
C VAL A 102 -12.16 8.04 -1.61
N LEU A 103 -12.12 7.14 -2.59
CA LEU A 103 -13.13 6.16 -2.90
C LEU A 103 -13.37 5.17 -1.75
N PHE A 104 -12.31 4.71 -1.09
CA PHE A 104 -12.42 3.80 0.05
C PHE A 104 -13.23 4.44 1.18
N MET A 105 -12.91 5.67 1.56
CA MET A 105 -13.61 6.39 2.64
C MET A 105 -15.05 6.68 2.26
N LEU A 106 -15.34 7.02 1.00
CA LEU A 106 -16.72 7.20 0.52
C LEU A 106 -17.55 5.91 0.61
N GLU A 107 -16.99 4.77 0.21
CA GLU A 107 -17.70 3.49 0.31
C GLU A 107 -17.89 3.07 1.77
N VAL A 108 -16.89 3.27 2.64
CA VAL A 108 -17.01 3.03 4.08
C VAL A 108 -18.10 3.92 4.69
N ALA A 109 -18.13 5.21 4.35
CA ALA A 109 -19.15 6.15 4.84
C ALA A 109 -20.58 5.78 4.38
N LYS A 110 -20.73 5.18 3.20
CA LYS A 110 -22.00 4.63 2.70
C LYS A 110 -22.38 3.28 3.31
N GLY A 111 -21.60 2.74 4.25
CA GLY A 111 -21.79 1.41 4.84
C GLY A 111 -21.45 0.26 3.89
N ARG A 112 -20.77 0.54 2.76
CA ARG A 112 -20.39 -0.41 1.72
C ARG A 112 -18.91 -0.83 1.82
N GLY A 113 -18.32 -0.73 3.01
CA GLY A 113 -16.92 -1.08 3.25
C GLY A 113 -16.55 -2.52 2.83
N ARG A 114 -17.52 -3.46 2.81
CA ARG A 114 -17.32 -4.86 2.36
C ARG A 114 -17.59 -5.07 0.87
N GLY A 115 -17.89 -4.01 0.13
CA GLY A 115 -18.17 -4.08 -1.30
C GLY A 115 -16.92 -4.26 -2.13
N ALA A 116 -17.07 -4.82 -3.33
CA ALA A 116 -15.96 -5.02 -4.27
C ALA A 116 -15.19 -3.72 -4.55
N LEU A 117 -15.90 -2.59 -4.70
CA LEU A 117 -15.26 -1.28 -4.93
C LEU A 117 -14.38 -0.83 -3.75
N ALA A 118 -14.82 -1.06 -2.51
CA ALA A 118 -14.05 -0.74 -1.31
C ALA A 118 -12.80 -1.64 -1.19
N ASN A 119 -12.93 -2.94 -1.50
CA ASN A 119 -11.79 -3.87 -1.46
C ASN A 119 -10.75 -3.55 -2.56
N VAL A 120 -11.21 -3.22 -3.78
CA VAL A 120 -10.34 -2.77 -4.86
C VAL A 120 -9.65 -1.46 -4.49
N ALA A 121 -10.41 -0.45 -4.03
CA ALA A 121 -9.85 0.83 -3.62
C ALA A 121 -8.85 0.68 -2.47
N GLY A 122 -9.13 -0.18 -1.49
CA GLY A 122 -8.21 -0.49 -0.38
C GLY A 122 -6.92 -1.15 -0.84
N THR A 123 -7.01 -2.11 -1.77
CA THR A 123 -5.82 -2.78 -2.33
C THR A 123 -4.97 -1.81 -3.15
N VAL A 124 -5.61 -1.01 -4.00
CA VAL A 124 -4.95 0.04 -4.80
C VAL A 124 -4.30 1.08 -3.89
N LEU A 125 -4.96 1.47 -2.80
CA LEU A 125 -4.40 2.38 -1.81
C LEU A 125 -3.11 1.80 -1.20
N ILE A 126 -3.12 0.54 -0.74
CA ILE A 126 -1.94 -0.10 -0.15
C ILE A 126 -0.79 -0.22 -1.18
N ALA A 127 -1.10 -0.59 -2.42
CA ALA A 127 -0.11 -0.64 -3.50
C ALA A 127 0.49 0.74 -3.79
N SER A 128 -0.33 1.79 -3.78
CA SER A 128 0.09 3.16 -4.06
C SER A 128 1.07 3.74 -3.04
N VAL A 129 1.18 3.15 -1.83
CA VAL A 129 2.10 3.59 -0.76
C VAL A 129 3.58 3.50 -1.20
N TYR A 130 3.88 2.78 -2.29
CA TYR A 130 5.20 2.78 -2.92
C TYR A 130 5.79 4.20 -3.13
N LEU A 131 5.01 5.13 -3.72
CA LEU A 131 5.49 6.50 -3.97
C LEU A 131 5.67 7.31 -2.67
N PRO A 132 4.69 7.34 -1.75
CA PRO A 132 4.87 7.94 -0.44
C PRO A 132 6.09 7.43 0.33
N PHE A 133 6.32 6.11 0.40
CA PHE A 133 7.50 5.56 1.06
C PHE A 133 8.80 6.01 0.38
N TYR A 134 8.87 5.91 -0.95
CA TYR A 134 10.03 6.34 -1.71
C TYR A 134 10.35 7.83 -1.47
N ALA A 135 9.33 8.70 -1.54
CA ALA A 135 9.47 10.14 -1.30
C ALA A 135 9.87 10.46 0.14
N LEU A 136 9.27 9.77 1.14
CA LEU A 136 9.59 9.96 2.55
C LEU A 136 11.00 9.48 2.92
N MET A 137 11.49 8.41 2.28
CA MET A 137 12.88 7.93 2.41
C MET A 137 13.89 8.90 1.78
N GLY A 138 13.45 9.69 0.80
CA GLY A 138 14.20 10.78 0.21
C GLY A 138 14.45 10.72 -1.28
N GLY A 139 13.79 9.76 -1.94
CA GLY A 139 13.75 9.71 -3.38
C GLY A 139 13.05 10.92 -4.00
N THR A 140 13.60 11.41 -5.10
CA THR A 140 12.95 12.38 -5.98
C THR A 140 12.11 11.63 -7.01
N VAL A 141 10.82 11.96 -7.11
CA VAL A 141 9.90 11.28 -8.04
C VAL A 141 10.16 11.77 -9.46
N SER A 142 10.95 10.99 -10.21
CA SER A 142 11.20 11.18 -11.63
C SER A 142 10.16 10.44 -12.48
N MET A 143 10.09 10.72 -13.78
CA MET A 143 9.16 10.03 -14.70
C MET A 143 9.32 8.51 -14.72
N PRO A 144 10.54 7.92 -14.72
CA PRO A 144 10.70 6.47 -14.63
C PRO A 144 10.11 5.86 -13.35
N VAL A 145 10.32 6.51 -12.20
CA VAL A 145 9.75 6.07 -10.92
C VAL A 145 8.23 6.18 -10.94
N LEU A 146 7.69 7.22 -11.58
CA LEU A 146 6.25 7.38 -11.76
C LEU A 146 5.66 6.28 -12.65
N TYR A 147 6.32 5.90 -13.73
CA TYR A 147 5.90 4.77 -14.57
C TYR A 147 5.93 3.45 -13.79
N ALA A 148 7.02 3.17 -13.07
CA ALA A 148 7.10 1.98 -12.23
C ALA A 148 5.97 1.94 -11.18
N ALA A 149 5.67 3.07 -10.54
CA ALA A 149 4.56 3.19 -9.60
C ALA A 149 3.20 2.95 -10.26
N LEU A 150 2.93 3.56 -11.42
CA LEU A 150 1.67 3.40 -12.14
C LEU A 150 1.48 1.95 -12.58
N THR A 151 2.53 1.29 -13.08
CA THR A 151 2.48 -0.12 -13.46
C THR A 151 2.22 -1.01 -12.24
N TRP A 152 2.88 -0.75 -11.12
CA TRP A 152 2.67 -1.47 -9.86
C TRP A 152 1.23 -1.33 -9.34
N VAL A 153 0.72 -0.10 -9.33
CA VAL A 153 -0.64 0.22 -8.89
C VAL A 153 -1.68 -0.40 -9.85
N ALA A 154 -1.47 -0.28 -11.16
CA ALA A 154 -2.35 -0.88 -12.16
C ALA A 154 -2.41 -2.41 -12.00
N TYR A 155 -1.26 -3.06 -11.81
CA TYR A 155 -1.20 -4.50 -11.57
C TYR A 155 -2.05 -4.92 -10.36
N HIS A 156 -1.90 -4.23 -9.22
CA HIS A 156 -2.70 -4.52 -8.03
C HIS A 156 -4.18 -4.15 -8.19
N ALA A 157 -4.50 -3.11 -8.96
CA ALA A 157 -5.88 -2.78 -9.33
C ALA A 157 -6.52 -3.92 -10.14
N PHE A 158 -5.86 -4.39 -11.20
CA PHE A 158 -6.33 -5.51 -12.02
C PHE A 158 -6.45 -6.78 -11.19
N SER A 159 -5.47 -7.10 -10.34
CA SER A 159 -5.52 -8.26 -9.45
C SER A 159 -6.69 -8.19 -8.47
N ALA A 160 -6.95 -7.03 -7.87
CA ALA A 160 -8.06 -6.86 -6.95
C ALA A 160 -9.42 -6.98 -7.65
N VAL A 161 -9.58 -6.33 -8.82
CA VAL A 161 -10.79 -6.46 -9.65
C VAL A 161 -10.98 -7.91 -10.10
N TYR A 162 -9.89 -8.61 -10.41
CA TYR A 162 -9.90 -10.00 -10.80
C TYR A 162 -10.38 -10.93 -9.67
N VAL A 163 -9.88 -10.75 -8.44
CA VAL A 163 -10.27 -11.54 -7.25
C VAL A 163 -11.72 -11.26 -6.85
N GLU A 164 -12.12 -9.99 -6.79
CA GLU A 164 -13.48 -9.58 -6.40
C GLU A 164 -14.52 -9.85 -7.49
N GLY A 165 -14.12 -9.71 -8.75
CA GLY A 165 -14.97 -9.94 -9.93
C GLY A 165 -15.22 -11.42 -10.25
N LYS A 166 -14.64 -12.36 -9.49
CA LYS A 166 -14.77 -13.82 -9.69
C LYS A 166 -14.50 -14.27 -11.14
N LEU A 167 -13.54 -13.63 -11.82
CA LEU A 167 -13.14 -14.02 -13.18
C LEU A 167 -12.43 -15.39 -13.18
N PRO A 168 -12.56 -16.21 -14.25
CA PRO A 168 -12.43 -17.68 -14.20
C PRO A 168 -11.04 -18.28 -13.89
N PHE A 169 -9.99 -17.50 -13.62
CA PHE A 169 -8.59 -17.99 -13.46
C PHE A 169 -8.14 -18.26 -12.01
N ARG A 170 -8.97 -18.94 -11.19
CA ARG A 170 -8.86 -19.03 -9.71
C ARG A 170 -7.57 -19.67 -9.14
N SER A 171 -6.64 -20.12 -9.97
CA SER A 171 -5.52 -20.99 -9.61
C SER A 171 -4.17 -20.30 -9.43
N VAL A 172 -4.02 -19.03 -9.84
CA VAL A 172 -2.73 -18.33 -9.74
C VAL A 172 -2.59 -17.67 -8.36
N LYS A 173 -1.61 -18.13 -7.57
CA LYS A 173 -1.34 -17.58 -6.24
C LYS A 173 -0.83 -16.12 -6.35
N PRO A 174 -1.36 -15.17 -5.55
CA PRO A 174 -1.02 -13.74 -5.66
C PRO A 174 0.48 -13.42 -5.60
N TRP A 175 1.25 -14.16 -4.80
CA TRP A 175 2.69 -13.93 -4.62
C TRP A 175 3.53 -14.21 -5.87
N LEU A 176 3.08 -15.14 -6.74
CA LEU A 176 3.84 -15.54 -7.93
C LEU A 176 4.01 -14.36 -8.90
N SER A 177 2.98 -13.53 -9.00
CA SER A 177 2.99 -12.38 -9.86
C SER A 177 3.65 -11.16 -9.18
N SER A 178 3.63 -11.04 -7.86
CA SER A 178 4.48 -10.08 -7.13
C SER A 178 5.98 -10.35 -7.35
N VAL A 179 6.41 -11.62 -7.41
CA VAL A 179 7.80 -12.01 -7.71
C VAL A 179 8.19 -11.64 -9.14
N LEU A 180 7.32 -11.91 -10.12
CA LEU A 180 7.52 -11.53 -11.52
C LEU A 180 7.58 -10.01 -11.72
N TRP A 181 6.87 -9.23 -10.92
CA TRP A 181 6.96 -7.77 -10.98
C TRP A 181 8.22 -7.24 -10.31
N PHE A 182 8.66 -7.85 -9.21
CA PHE A 182 9.91 -7.49 -8.53
C PHE A 182 11.15 -7.58 -9.42
N THR A 183 11.15 -8.48 -10.40
CA THR A 183 12.25 -8.60 -11.37
C THR A 183 12.20 -7.53 -12.47
N VAL A 184 11.06 -6.86 -12.66
CA VAL A 184 10.79 -5.96 -13.79
C VAL A 184 10.70 -4.49 -13.37
N THR A 185 10.21 -4.17 -12.17
CA THR A 185 10.06 -2.79 -11.71
C THR A 185 11.37 -2.04 -11.46
N PRO A 186 12.43 -2.62 -10.84
CA PRO A 186 13.69 -1.91 -10.64
C PRO A 186 14.41 -1.56 -11.97
N PRO A 187 14.53 -2.48 -12.96
CA PRO A 187 15.10 -2.15 -14.26
C PRO A 187 14.35 -1.06 -15.02
N LEU A 188 13.02 -1.08 -15.01
CA LEU A 188 12.19 -0.06 -15.66
C LEU A 188 12.41 1.35 -15.07
N GLY A 189 12.66 1.44 -13.75
CA GLY A 189 13.02 2.70 -13.10
C GLY A 189 14.39 3.25 -13.53
N CYS A 190 15.28 2.41 -14.07
CA CYS A 190 16.64 2.78 -14.46
C CYS A 190 16.77 3.25 -15.92
N ILE A 191 15.80 2.96 -16.80
CA ILE A 191 15.87 3.26 -18.24
C ILE A 191 15.91 4.78 -18.55
N GLY A 192 15.62 5.64 -17.58
CA GLY A 192 15.71 7.10 -17.72
C GLY A 192 16.94 7.76 -17.08
N HIS A 193 17.85 6.99 -16.48
CA HIS A 193 19.04 7.54 -15.81
C HIS A 193 20.28 7.32 -16.68
N HIS A 194 20.58 8.26 -17.57
CA HIS A 194 21.92 8.36 -18.14
C HIS A 194 22.82 9.10 -17.13
N PRO A 195 23.93 8.51 -16.68
CA PRO A 195 24.95 9.28 -15.95
C PRO A 195 25.61 10.29 -16.90
N PRO A 196 26.05 11.46 -16.40
CA PRO A 196 26.86 12.40 -17.16
C PRO A 196 28.23 11.82 -17.54
#